data_AF-A0AA38SAJ4-F1
#
_entry.id   AF-A0AA38SAJ4-F1
#
_cell.length_a   1.000
_cell.length_b   1.000
_cell.length_c   1.000
_cell.angle_alpha   90.00
_cell.angle_beta   90.00
_cell.angle_gamma   90.00
#
_symmetry.space_group_name_H-M   'P 1'
#
loop_
_entity.id
_entity.type
_entity.pdbx_description
1 polymer ?
#
loop_
_entity_poly.entity_id
_entity_poly.type
_entity_poly.pdbx_seq_one_letter_code
_entity_poly.pdbx_strand_id
1 'polypeptide(L)'
;MGLDGELLRQNEGAPNGAAVDEIRPVALADEEQVTEQHGTDKMLVKNIVEDKDARQEYGGPLLSQDTSWGNDSVQACDANASRDATSRTADPVRIVIRCLSHKIPGPRSKRKLTIADIVCRHCFRRDYDPSEDKINVMGLEDIDGKKVRFLLESGTLSESTATSPVTILAFRWTGEKLLSREVDVRTRAYLGTLPFKHSPPSSAKSTASRTKSVSEMRESLTPEQWDQYMREFLKRRLQYEKVAGNLVKSWAREHPDEFFDVMQEYVAQKRWHKLILTPAEERWVYAQKHKDQPASFVSQMETVLEQMGKSRAPRE
;
A
#
# COMPACT_ATOMS: atom_id res chain seq x y z
N MET A 1 5.52 37.52 70.66
CA MET A 1 4.42 36.56 70.44
C MET A 1 4.83 35.70 69.26
N GLY A 2 5.26 34.45 69.36
CA GLY A 2 5.38 33.50 70.45
C GLY A 2 5.44 32.10 69.83
N LEU A 3 6.56 31.40 70.04
CA LEU A 3 6.78 29.93 70.13
C LEU A 3 6.59 29.11 68.83
N ASP A 4 7.63 28.46 68.30
CA ASP A 4 8.15 27.10 68.63
C ASP A 4 7.16 25.97 68.22
N GLY A 5 7.55 24.82 67.66
CA GLY A 5 8.85 24.16 67.65
C GLY A 5 8.85 22.89 66.78
N GLU A 6 10.04 22.29 66.72
CA GLU A 6 10.42 21.00 66.13
C GLU A 6 9.56 19.81 66.57
N LEU A 7 9.51 18.77 65.73
CA LEU A 7 9.72 17.39 66.22
C LEU A 7 10.14 16.42 65.11
N LEU A 8 11.40 15.99 65.23
CA LEU A 8 12.02 14.77 64.72
C LEU A 8 11.33 13.50 65.24
N ARG A 9 11.28 12.45 64.40
CA ARG A 9 11.74 11.05 64.68
C ARG A 9 11.25 10.11 63.57
N GLN A 10 12.15 9.51 62.79
CA GLN A 10 12.78 8.19 63.00
C GLN A 10 11.77 7.02 63.02
N ASN A 11 11.86 6.13 62.03
CA ASN A 11 12.02 4.70 62.33
C ASN A 11 12.63 3.90 61.18
N GLU A 12 13.54 3.03 61.60
CA GLU A 12 14.40 2.11 60.87
C GLU A 12 13.65 0.87 60.36
N GLY A 13 14.28 0.11 59.45
CA GLY A 13 13.94 -1.30 59.24
C GLY A 13 14.20 -1.85 57.84
N ALA A 14 15.46 -2.18 57.52
CA ALA A 14 15.81 -3.31 56.64
C ALA A 14 16.01 -4.56 57.55
N PRO A 15 16.37 -5.79 57.08
CA PRO A 15 16.54 -6.32 55.73
C PRO A 15 15.99 -7.78 55.55
N ASN A 16 16.40 -8.45 54.47
CA ASN A 16 16.54 -9.91 54.24
C ASN A 16 15.44 -10.68 53.50
N GLY A 17 15.89 -11.47 52.52
CA GLY A 17 15.14 -12.61 51.99
C GLY A 17 15.61 -13.06 50.61
N ALA A 18 16.68 -13.84 50.54
CA ALA A 18 17.15 -14.53 49.34
C ALA A 18 16.36 -15.83 49.06
N ALA A 19 16.13 -16.13 47.77
CA ALA A 19 15.92 -17.46 47.17
C ALA A 19 15.89 -17.22 45.65
N VAL A 20 16.92 -17.54 44.85
CA VAL A 20 17.35 -18.87 44.39
C VAL A 20 16.15 -19.75 44.06
N ASP A 21 15.78 -19.79 42.78
CA ASP A 21 15.19 -21.00 42.23
C ASP A 21 15.82 -21.33 40.87
N GLU A 22 16.29 -22.56 40.85
CA GLU A 22 17.11 -23.23 39.86
C GLU A 22 16.16 -24.07 39.01
N ILE A 23 16.04 -23.80 37.71
CA ILE A 23 15.43 -24.75 36.78
C ILE A 23 16.38 -25.00 35.62
N ARG A 24 16.93 -26.22 35.66
CA ARG A 24 17.76 -26.89 34.67
C ARG A 24 17.03 -27.17 33.34
N PRO A 25 17.79 -27.47 32.27
CA PRO A 25 17.28 -27.68 30.93
C PRO A 25 16.72 -29.10 30.75
N VAL A 26 15.69 -29.24 29.92
CA VAL A 26 15.27 -30.53 29.35
C VAL A 26 15.82 -30.62 27.94
N ALA A 27 16.80 -31.50 27.77
CA ALA A 27 17.15 -32.12 26.50
C ALA A 27 16.49 -33.50 26.45
N LEU A 28 15.93 -33.88 25.31
CA LEU A 28 15.67 -35.23 24.77
C LEU A 28 15.23 -34.97 23.31
N ALA A 29 16.03 -35.34 22.30
CA ALA A 29 16.02 -36.66 21.63
C ALA A 29 14.72 -36.84 20.78
N ASP A 30 14.68 -37.30 19.53
CA ASP A 30 15.67 -37.94 18.67
C ASP A 30 15.25 -37.77 17.18
N GLU A 31 16.25 -37.98 16.34
CA GLU A 31 16.27 -38.59 15.02
C GLU A 31 14.94 -39.05 14.37
N GLU A 32 14.72 -38.61 13.11
CA GLU A 32 14.44 -39.57 12.05
C GLU A 32 15.08 -39.10 10.73
N GLN A 33 16.15 -39.80 10.35
CA GLN A 33 16.70 -39.79 9.01
C GLN A 33 15.81 -40.68 8.12
N VAL A 34 15.36 -40.16 6.97
CA VAL A 34 14.95 -41.01 5.86
C VAL A 34 15.81 -40.65 4.65
N THR A 35 16.72 -41.57 4.37
CA THR A 35 17.46 -41.73 3.13
C THR A 35 16.55 -42.27 2.04
N GLU A 36 16.50 -41.63 0.86
CA GLU A 36 16.28 -42.35 -0.39
C GLU A 36 17.27 -41.89 -1.46
N GLN A 37 18.02 -42.86 -1.95
CA GLN A 37 18.96 -42.79 -3.06
C GLN A 37 18.28 -43.24 -4.36
N HIS A 38 18.72 -42.62 -5.45
CA HIS A 38 18.97 -43.19 -6.78
C HIS A 38 17.79 -43.57 -7.69
N GLY A 39 17.84 -43.05 -8.91
CA GLY A 39 17.04 -43.52 -10.04
C GLY A 39 17.23 -42.65 -11.28
N THR A 40 18.37 -42.80 -11.95
CA THR A 40 18.62 -42.32 -13.31
C THR A 40 17.62 -42.90 -14.31
N ASP A 41 17.13 -42.12 -15.28
CA ASP A 41 17.24 -42.53 -16.68
C ASP A 41 17.11 -41.37 -17.68
N LYS A 42 17.97 -41.43 -18.69
CA LYS A 42 17.95 -40.60 -19.89
C LYS A 42 17.22 -41.40 -20.95
N MET A 43 16.31 -40.80 -21.73
CA MET A 43 16.25 -41.09 -23.17
C MET A 43 15.73 -39.89 -23.97
N LEU A 44 16.54 -39.62 -24.98
CA LEU A 44 16.37 -38.81 -26.17
C LEU A 44 15.24 -39.39 -27.05
N VAL A 45 14.58 -38.58 -27.89
CA VAL A 45 14.47 -38.77 -29.36
C VAL A 45 13.42 -37.83 -30.00
N LYS A 46 13.97 -36.97 -30.88
CA LYS A 46 13.54 -36.47 -32.22
C LYS A 46 12.13 -35.88 -32.49
N ASN A 47 12.19 -34.60 -32.86
CA ASN A 47 11.67 -33.94 -34.09
C ASN A 47 10.64 -34.67 -34.97
N ILE A 48 9.52 -33.99 -35.24
CA ILE A 48 8.82 -33.99 -36.53
C ILE A 48 8.43 -32.54 -36.89
N VAL A 49 8.56 -32.24 -38.18
CA VAL A 49 8.45 -30.97 -38.90
C VAL A 49 7.11 -30.94 -39.69
N GLU A 50 6.54 -29.73 -39.84
CA GLU A 50 5.57 -29.22 -40.86
C GLU A 50 4.18 -29.86 -41.07
N ASP A 51 3.13 -29.04 -40.99
CA ASP A 51 2.35 -28.48 -42.12
C ASP A 51 1.24 -27.54 -41.55
N LYS A 52 1.21 -26.24 -41.88
CA LYS A 52 0.52 -25.54 -43.00
C LYS A 52 -1.02 -25.45 -42.94
N ASP A 53 -1.44 -24.20 -43.15
CA ASP A 53 -2.67 -23.70 -43.75
C ASP A 53 -4.01 -23.81 -42.99
N ALA A 54 -4.42 -22.69 -42.38
CA ALA A 54 -5.76 -22.10 -42.57
C ALA A 54 -5.84 -20.73 -41.88
N ARG A 55 -5.62 -19.65 -42.62
CA ARG A 55 -6.00 -18.29 -42.18
C ARG A 55 -6.88 -17.68 -43.26
N GLN A 56 -8.18 -17.87 -43.09
CA GLN A 56 -9.21 -17.23 -43.89
C GLN A 56 -9.60 -15.92 -43.22
N GLU A 57 -9.53 -14.86 -44.01
CA GLU A 57 -9.94 -13.51 -43.70
C GLU A 57 -11.43 -13.45 -43.30
N TYR A 58 -11.72 -12.72 -42.23
CA TYR A 58 -13.00 -12.02 -42.11
C TYR A 58 -12.71 -10.60 -41.61
N GLY A 59 -12.84 -9.66 -42.54
CA GLY A 59 -12.97 -8.24 -42.25
C GLY A 59 -14.37 -7.91 -41.74
N GLY A 60 -14.45 -6.90 -40.88
CA GLY A 60 -15.69 -6.28 -40.39
C GLY A 60 -15.40 -5.33 -39.22
N PRO A 61 -16.14 -4.23 -39.07
CA PRO A 61 -15.55 -2.89 -39.18
C PRO A 61 -15.16 -2.24 -37.84
N LEU A 62 -14.11 -1.44 -37.93
CA LEU A 62 -13.62 -0.53 -36.89
C LEU A 62 -14.61 0.65 -36.76
N LEU A 63 -15.52 0.56 -35.79
CA LEU A 63 -16.29 1.71 -35.32
C LEU A 63 -15.41 2.50 -34.34
N SER A 64 -14.71 3.49 -34.90
CA SER A 64 -14.14 4.61 -34.15
C SER A 64 -15.23 5.36 -33.39
N GLN A 65 -15.10 5.42 -32.07
CA GLN A 65 -15.70 6.48 -31.26
C GLN A 65 -14.59 7.22 -30.51
N ASP A 66 -14.22 8.35 -31.11
CA ASP A 66 -13.85 9.62 -30.50
C ASP A 66 -13.29 9.60 -29.07
N THR A 67 -11.97 9.57 -28.98
CA THR A 67 -11.23 10.22 -27.88
C THR A 67 -10.53 11.48 -28.41
N SER A 68 -11.33 12.42 -28.92
CA SER A 68 -10.90 13.81 -29.10
C SER A 68 -10.87 14.50 -27.74
N TRP A 69 -9.68 14.70 -27.18
CA TRP A 69 -9.44 15.67 -26.11
C TRP A 69 -8.23 16.50 -26.50
N GLY A 70 -8.53 17.76 -26.82
CA GLY A 70 -7.63 18.70 -27.46
C GLY A 70 -6.44 19.15 -26.63
N ASN A 71 -5.44 19.60 -27.40
CA ASN A 71 -4.39 20.57 -27.14
C ASN A 71 -3.64 20.49 -25.80
N ASP A 72 -2.44 19.91 -25.88
CA ASP A 72 -1.31 20.19 -25.01
C ASP A 72 -1.00 21.70 -25.04
N SER A 73 -1.47 22.43 -24.03
CA SER A 73 -0.84 23.69 -23.63
C SER A 73 -0.09 23.43 -22.34
N VAL A 74 1.24 23.33 -22.45
CA VAL A 74 2.15 23.22 -21.31
C VAL A 74 2.22 24.59 -20.65
N GLN A 75 1.23 24.90 -19.81
CA GLN A 75 1.29 26.09 -18.98
C GLN A 75 2.10 25.74 -17.74
N ALA A 76 3.39 26.12 -17.77
CA ALA A 76 4.17 26.24 -16.54
C ALA A 76 3.36 27.12 -15.57
N CYS A 77 3.32 26.73 -14.29
CA CYS A 77 2.74 27.61 -13.29
C CYS A 77 3.60 28.87 -13.22
N ASP A 78 3.14 29.94 -13.91
CA ASP A 78 3.61 31.31 -13.72
C ASP A 78 3.12 31.80 -12.35
N ALA A 79 3.60 31.14 -11.30
CA ALA A 79 3.79 31.81 -10.03
C ALA A 79 4.96 32.77 -10.28
N ASN A 80 4.65 34.04 -10.54
CA ASN A 80 5.62 35.14 -10.56
C ASN A 80 6.28 35.27 -9.17
N ALA A 81 7.19 34.36 -8.85
CA ALA A 81 8.17 34.53 -7.80
C ALA A 81 9.39 35.21 -8.46
N SER A 82 9.32 36.54 -8.53
CA SER A 82 10.50 37.38 -8.69
C SER A 82 11.53 36.92 -7.67
N ARG A 83 12.67 36.45 -8.17
CA ARG A 83 13.85 36.11 -7.37
C ARG A 83 14.27 37.35 -6.60
N ASP A 84 14.11 37.32 -5.29
CA ASP A 84 14.96 38.08 -4.38
C ASP A 84 15.25 37.22 -3.16
N ALA A 85 16.53 36.96 -2.94
CA ALA A 85 17.08 35.98 -2.00
C ALA A 85 17.09 36.47 -0.54
N THR A 86 16.02 37.13 -0.12
CA THR A 86 15.82 37.61 1.26
C THR A 86 14.38 37.36 1.68
N SER A 87 14.17 36.29 2.46
CA SER A 87 13.06 36.10 3.41
C SER A 87 11.72 36.77 3.03
N ARG A 88 11.21 36.52 1.83
CA ARG A 88 9.78 36.70 1.56
C ARG A 88 9.13 35.37 1.85
N THR A 89 8.41 35.29 2.96
CA THR A 89 7.49 34.20 3.25
C THR A 89 6.60 34.03 2.02
N ALA A 90 6.82 32.96 1.25
CA ALA A 90 6.03 32.70 0.05
C ALA A 90 4.55 32.62 0.44
N ASP A 91 3.69 33.22 -0.38
CA ASP A 91 2.25 33.21 -0.15
C ASP A 91 1.77 31.76 0.07
N PRO A 92 0.86 31.54 1.03
CA PRO A 92 0.38 30.20 1.35
C PRO A 92 -0.33 29.57 0.15
N VAL A 93 0.06 28.34 -0.20
CA VAL A 93 -0.54 27.57 -1.29
C VAL A 93 -0.94 26.18 -0.83
N ARG A 94 -2.11 25.71 -1.29
CA ARG A 94 -2.54 24.31 -1.23
C ARG A 94 -2.43 23.65 -2.59
N ILE A 95 -1.85 22.47 -2.64
CA ILE A 95 -1.70 21.70 -3.86
C ILE A 95 -2.32 20.33 -3.66
N VAL A 96 -3.34 20.02 -4.46
CA VAL A 96 -3.98 18.70 -4.50
C VAL A 96 -3.39 17.88 -5.64
N ILE A 97 -2.89 16.70 -5.34
CA ILE A 97 -2.36 15.79 -6.37
C ILE A 97 -3.19 14.51 -6.39
N ARG A 98 -3.65 14.11 -7.59
CA ARG A 98 -4.34 12.83 -7.81
C ARG A 98 -3.46 11.91 -8.65
N CYS A 99 -3.32 10.65 -8.26
CA CYS A 99 -2.50 9.71 -9.00
C CYS A 99 -2.88 8.24 -8.73
N LEU A 100 -2.24 7.33 -9.46
CA LEU A 100 -2.16 5.91 -9.09
C LEU A 100 -0.86 5.69 -8.32
N SER A 101 -0.93 5.04 -7.17
CA SER A 101 0.20 4.81 -6.25
C SER A 101 1.45 4.27 -6.93
N HIS A 102 1.30 3.20 -7.73
CA HIS A 102 2.39 2.54 -8.45
C HIS A 102 3.01 3.37 -9.57
N LYS A 103 2.39 4.49 -9.96
CA LYS A 103 2.98 5.44 -10.91
C LYS A 103 3.92 6.42 -10.23
N ILE A 104 3.96 6.46 -8.90
CA ILE A 104 4.95 7.27 -8.17
C ILE A 104 6.28 6.49 -8.20
N PRO A 105 7.38 7.11 -8.66
CA PRO A 105 8.65 6.43 -8.75
C PRO A 105 9.21 6.07 -7.37
N GLY A 106 10.08 5.06 -7.35
CA GLY A 106 10.79 4.63 -6.15
C GLY A 106 10.00 3.69 -5.23
N PRO A 107 10.57 3.38 -4.04
CA PRO A 107 10.00 2.40 -3.11
C PRO A 107 8.64 2.84 -2.54
N ARG A 108 7.73 1.86 -2.32
CA ARG A 108 6.39 2.07 -1.73
C ARG A 108 6.40 2.97 -0.50
N SER A 109 7.33 2.74 0.44
CA SER A 109 7.46 3.51 1.69
C SER A 109 7.90 4.96 1.52
N LYS A 110 8.49 5.32 0.37
CA LYS A 110 9.01 6.67 0.09
C LYS A 110 8.09 7.50 -0.82
N ARG A 111 7.07 6.90 -1.43
CA ARG A 111 6.21 7.55 -2.43
C ARG A 111 5.60 8.87 -1.97
N LYS A 112 5.18 8.97 -0.70
CA LYS A 112 4.68 10.21 -0.11
C LYS A 112 5.71 11.34 -0.23
N LEU A 113 6.97 11.08 0.11
CA LEU A 113 8.03 12.09 0.02
C LEU A 113 8.41 12.35 -1.44
N THR A 114 8.47 11.30 -2.26
CA THR A 114 8.79 11.43 -3.69
C THR A 114 7.80 12.31 -4.44
N ILE A 115 6.49 12.15 -4.20
CA ILE A 115 5.51 13.01 -4.87
C ILE A 115 5.55 14.45 -4.35
N ALA A 116 5.87 14.66 -3.08
CA ALA A 116 6.06 16.00 -2.52
C ALA A 116 7.23 16.71 -3.22
N ASP A 117 8.35 16.01 -3.34
CA ASP A 117 9.57 16.48 -3.99
C ASP A 117 9.36 16.81 -5.48
N ILE A 118 8.66 15.95 -6.23
CA ILE A 118 8.26 16.20 -7.62
C ILE A 118 7.45 17.50 -7.74
N VAL A 119 6.48 17.70 -6.83
CA VAL A 119 5.61 18.88 -6.84
C VAL A 119 6.38 20.15 -6.47
N CYS A 120 7.24 20.09 -5.44
CA CYS A 120 8.04 21.25 -5.02
C CYS A 120 9.00 21.69 -6.14
N ARG A 121 9.65 20.75 -6.83
CA ARG A 121 10.50 21.09 -7.99
C ARG A 121 9.70 21.71 -9.12
N HIS A 122 8.49 21.21 -9.37
CA HIS A 122 7.63 21.71 -10.42
C HIS A 122 7.11 23.13 -10.13
N CYS A 123 6.57 23.35 -8.93
CA CYS A 123 5.89 24.60 -8.56
C CYS A 123 6.83 25.68 -8.03
N PHE A 124 7.87 25.29 -7.29
CA PHE A 124 8.73 26.20 -6.54
C PHE A 124 10.19 26.18 -6.99
N ARG A 125 10.57 25.27 -7.90
CA ARG A 125 11.95 25.08 -8.37
C ARG A 125 12.94 24.80 -7.23
N ARG A 126 12.47 24.14 -6.17
CA ARG A 126 13.28 23.65 -5.04
C ARG A 126 12.83 22.25 -4.62
N ASP A 127 13.66 21.56 -3.85
CA ASP A 127 13.30 20.27 -3.26
C ASP A 127 12.24 20.45 -2.16
N TYR A 128 11.63 19.33 -1.76
CA TYR A 128 10.70 19.31 -0.62
C TYR A 128 11.43 19.60 0.69
N ASP A 129 10.90 20.55 1.47
CA ASP A 129 11.44 20.92 2.78
C ASP A 129 10.35 20.73 3.86
N PRO A 130 10.48 19.76 4.78
CA PRO A 130 9.47 19.53 5.82
C PRO A 130 9.32 20.66 6.85
N SER A 131 10.26 21.62 6.89
CA SER A 131 10.14 22.81 7.74
C SER A 131 9.21 23.87 7.13
N GLU A 132 9.13 23.90 5.80
CA GLU A 132 8.27 24.84 5.04
C GLU A 132 6.97 24.19 4.56
N ASP A 133 7.06 22.92 4.17
CA ASP A 133 6.03 22.16 3.47
C ASP A 133 5.44 21.06 4.36
N LYS A 134 4.14 20.85 4.21
CA LYS A 134 3.43 19.74 4.86
C LYS A 134 2.67 18.94 3.83
N ILE A 135 2.94 17.64 3.76
CA ILE A 135 2.19 16.72 2.90
C ILE A 135 1.36 15.71 3.69
N ASN A 136 0.09 15.61 3.33
CA ASN A 136 -0.86 14.61 3.83
C ASN A 136 -1.30 13.68 2.69
N VAL A 137 -1.70 12.46 3.05
CA VAL A 137 -2.14 11.44 2.11
C VAL A 137 -3.57 11.04 2.45
N MET A 138 -4.39 10.90 1.42
CA MET A 138 -5.72 10.29 1.50
C MET A 138 -5.73 9.07 0.56
N GLY A 139 -5.70 7.87 1.15
CA GLY A 139 -5.65 6.59 0.44
C GLY A 139 -4.54 5.69 0.97
N LEU A 140 -4.15 4.72 0.15
CA LEU A 140 -3.10 3.74 0.45
C LEU A 140 -2.00 3.88 -0.61
N GLU A 141 -1.03 4.78 -0.37
CA GLU A 141 0.06 5.09 -1.29
C GLU A 141 1.07 3.94 -1.44
N ASP A 142 1.15 3.10 -0.43
CA ASP A 142 2.05 1.96 -0.35
C ASP A 142 1.49 0.70 -1.03
N ILE A 143 0.20 0.69 -1.43
CA ILE A 143 -0.40 -0.40 -2.19
C ILE A 143 -0.51 -0.04 -3.67
N ASP A 144 0.03 -0.87 -4.54
CA ASP A 144 -0.02 -0.67 -5.99
C ASP A 144 -1.43 -0.71 -6.57
N GLY A 145 -1.62 -0.03 -7.71
CA GLY A 145 -2.92 0.07 -8.39
C GLY A 145 -3.98 0.90 -7.68
N LYS A 146 -3.71 1.49 -6.51
CA LYS A 146 -4.70 2.31 -5.78
C LYS A 146 -4.69 3.75 -6.25
N LYS A 147 -5.89 4.33 -6.36
CA LYS A 147 -6.07 5.78 -6.53
C LYS A 147 -5.73 6.45 -5.19
N VAL A 148 -4.83 7.41 -5.22
CA VAL A 148 -4.38 8.15 -4.04
C VAL A 148 -4.49 9.64 -4.30
N ARG A 149 -4.76 10.39 -3.23
CA ARG A 149 -4.73 11.84 -3.24
C ARG A 149 -3.72 12.35 -2.22
N PHE A 150 -2.96 13.36 -2.60
CA PHE A 150 -2.06 14.06 -1.72
C PHE A 150 -2.51 15.51 -1.58
N LEU A 151 -2.37 16.06 -0.38
CA LEU A 151 -2.54 17.48 -0.11
C LEU A 151 -1.20 17.99 0.40
N LEU A 152 -0.53 18.82 -0.39
CA LEU A 152 0.67 19.54 -0.01
C LEU A 152 0.31 20.98 0.31
N GLU A 153 0.74 21.47 1.47
CA GLU A 153 0.59 22.85 1.90
C GLU A 153 2.00 23.45 2.03
N SER A 154 2.23 24.64 1.46
CA SER A 154 3.53 25.31 1.49
C SER A 154 3.37 26.80 1.81
N GLY A 155 4.36 27.39 2.48
CA GLY A 155 4.31 28.78 2.96
C GLY A 155 3.71 28.90 4.36
N THR A 156 3.66 30.11 4.92
CA THR A 156 3.20 30.35 6.30
C THR A 156 2.04 31.32 6.30
N LEU A 157 0.99 31.00 7.05
CA LEU A 157 -0.07 31.98 7.32
C LEU A 157 0.48 33.05 8.26
N SER A 158 0.54 34.27 7.76
CA SER A 158 0.63 35.50 8.55
C SER A 158 -0.79 35.97 8.94
N GLU A 159 -0.91 36.84 9.95
CA GLU A 159 -2.18 37.48 10.30
C GLU A 159 -2.84 38.20 9.10
N SER A 160 -2.02 38.72 8.17
CA SER A 160 -2.47 39.37 6.93
C SER A 160 -2.97 38.40 5.85
N THR A 161 -2.50 37.14 5.85
CA THR A 161 -2.91 36.12 4.86
C THR A 161 -3.97 35.16 5.40
N ALA A 162 -4.21 35.14 6.72
CA ALA A 162 -5.25 34.34 7.37
C ALA A 162 -6.68 34.72 6.94
N THR A 163 -6.90 35.96 6.48
CA THR A 163 -8.20 36.47 6.03
C THR A 163 -8.42 36.34 4.52
N SER A 164 -7.36 36.09 3.75
CA SER A 164 -7.43 35.97 2.29
C SER A 164 -7.62 34.51 1.86
N PRO A 165 -8.36 34.24 0.78
CA PRO A 165 -8.52 32.88 0.27
C PRO A 165 -7.17 32.34 -0.20
N VAL A 166 -6.69 31.28 0.46
CA VAL A 166 -5.47 30.57 0.10
C VAL A 166 -5.55 30.06 -1.34
N THR A 167 -4.47 30.24 -2.11
CA THR A 167 -4.39 29.74 -3.48
C THR A 167 -4.45 28.22 -3.50
N ILE A 168 -5.29 27.64 -4.35
CA ILE A 168 -5.42 26.19 -4.50
C ILE A 168 -5.06 25.79 -5.93
N LEU A 169 -4.06 24.92 -6.04
CA LEU A 169 -3.65 24.27 -7.28
C LEU A 169 -4.09 22.80 -7.26
N ALA A 170 -4.42 22.24 -8.42
CA ALA A 170 -4.70 20.82 -8.56
C ALA A 170 -3.93 20.22 -9.73
N PHE A 171 -3.36 19.04 -9.48
CA PHE A 171 -2.60 18.29 -10.47
C PHE A 171 -3.03 16.83 -10.54
N ARG A 172 -2.85 16.24 -11.72
CA ARG A 172 -2.83 14.79 -11.92
C ARG A 172 -1.41 14.35 -12.23
N TRP A 173 -0.86 13.45 -11.42
CA TRP A 173 0.39 12.77 -11.75
C TRP A 173 0.09 11.55 -12.63
N THR A 174 0.77 11.48 -13.78
CA THR A 174 0.58 10.44 -14.80
C THR A 174 1.54 9.25 -14.65
N GLY A 175 2.62 9.42 -13.89
CA GLY A 175 3.79 8.55 -13.90
C GLY A 175 5.03 9.21 -14.51
N GLU A 176 4.82 10.29 -15.26
CA GLU A 176 5.88 10.97 -16.01
C GLU A 176 5.85 12.48 -15.79
N LYS A 177 4.64 13.07 -15.87
CA LYS A 177 4.42 14.52 -15.70
C LYS A 177 3.24 14.84 -14.79
N LEU A 178 3.32 16.01 -14.15
CA LEU A 178 2.19 16.67 -13.52
C LEU A 178 1.38 17.41 -14.58
N LEU A 179 0.08 17.12 -14.63
CA LEU A 179 -0.87 17.81 -15.50
C LEU A 179 -1.76 18.69 -14.65
N SER A 180 -1.78 19.99 -14.95
CA SER A 180 -2.69 20.94 -14.30
C SER A 180 -4.15 20.53 -14.50
N ARG A 181 -4.96 20.78 -13.48
CA ARG A 181 -6.40 20.51 -13.47
C ARG A 181 -7.10 21.65 -12.78
N GLU A 182 -8.31 21.92 -13.24
CA GLU A 182 -9.21 22.78 -12.50
C GLU A 182 -9.58 22.16 -11.16
N VAL A 183 -9.65 23.01 -10.12
CA VAL A 183 -10.10 22.61 -8.80
C VAL A 183 -11.63 22.56 -8.83
N ASP A 184 -12.20 21.36 -8.72
CA ASP A 184 -13.65 21.19 -8.65
C ASP A 184 -14.25 21.88 -7.41
N VAL A 185 -15.49 22.38 -7.55
CA VAL A 185 -16.20 23.16 -6.52
C VAL A 185 -16.24 22.43 -5.18
N ARG A 186 -16.45 21.10 -5.20
CA ARG A 186 -16.51 20.27 -4.00
C ARG A 186 -15.15 20.22 -3.29
N THR A 187 -14.06 20.04 -4.04
CA THR A 187 -12.70 20.07 -3.50
C THR A 187 -12.37 21.43 -2.92
N ARG A 188 -12.73 22.52 -3.61
CA ARG A 188 -12.52 23.89 -3.11
C ARG A 188 -13.27 24.14 -1.80
N ALA A 189 -14.55 23.76 -1.73
CA ALA A 189 -15.36 23.91 -0.53
C ALA A 189 -14.79 23.09 0.65
N TYR A 190 -14.44 21.82 0.41
CA TYR A 190 -13.85 20.95 1.43
C TYR A 190 -12.52 21.50 1.95
N LEU A 191 -11.63 21.96 1.07
CA LEU A 191 -10.37 22.55 1.50
C LEU A 191 -10.59 23.86 2.27
N GLY A 192 -11.59 24.66 1.90
CA GLY A 192 -11.96 25.87 2.64
C GLY A 192 -12.30 25.62 4.12
N THR A 193 -12.79 24.42 4.48
CA THR A 193 -13.09 24.08 5.89
C THR A 193 -11.87 23.59 6.67
N LEU A 194 -10.77 23.28 5.99
CA LEU A 194 -9.57 22.76 6.62
C LEU A 194 -8.69 23.92 7.09
N PRO A 195 -8.14 23.91 8.32
CA PRO A 195 -7.11 24.87 8.73
C PRO A 195 -5.83 24.66 7.90
N PHE A 196 -5.18 25.74 7.49
CA PHE A 196 -3.90 25.68 6.79
C PHE A 196 -2.78 25.29 7.76
N LYS A 197 -1.84 24.45 7.31
CA LYS A 197 -0.87 23.78 8.19
C LYS A 197 -1.61 23.12 9.35
N HIS A 198 -2.50 22.20 8.99
CA HIS A 198 -3.28 21.39 9.92
C HIS A 198 -2.50 21.06 11.20
N SER A 199 -3.00 21.43 12.38
CA SER A 199 -2.68 20.67 13.58
C SER A 199 -2.95 19.20 13.26
N PRO A 200 -2.10 18.24 13.70
CA PRO A 200 -2.42 16.82 13.56
C PRO A 200 -3.86 16.61 14.04
N PRO A 201 -4.66 15.71 13.45
CA PRO A 201 -6.02 15.45 13.93
C PRO A 201 -5.92 15.31 15.44
N SER A 202 -6.45 16.30 16.18
CA SER A 202 -6.13 16.56 17.58
C SER A 202 -6.60 15.38 18.38
N SER A 203 -5.74 14.38 18.55
CA SER A 203 -6.17 13.03 18.92
C SER A 203 -7.51 12.70 18.26
N ALA A 204 -7.51 12.11 17.06
CA ALA A 204 -8.42 10.98 16.95
C ALA A 204 -8.09 10.18 18.21
N LYS A 205 -8.96 10.24 19.23
CA LYS A 205 -8.84 9.39 20.40
C LYS A 205 -8.55 8.08 19.74
N SER A 206 -7.38 7.51 20.01
CA SER A 206 -7.23 6.09 19.82
C SER A 206 -8.33 5.55 20.70
N THR A 207 -9.54 5.40 20.14
CA THR A 207 -10.40 4.32 20.50
C THR A 207 -9.41 3.20 20.43
N ALA A 208 -9.02 2.72 21.60
CA ALA A 208 -8.42 1.43 21.73
C ALA A 208 -9.46 0.53 21.10
N SER A 209 -9.39 0.43 19.78
CA SER A 209 -10.10 -0.54 19.00
C SER A 209 -9.38 -1.75 19.50
N ARG A 210 -9.95 -2.36 20.55
CA ARG A 210 -9.53 -3.64 21.07
C ARG A 210 -9.56 -4.50 19.82
N THR A 211 -8.40 -4.63 19.18
CA THR A 211 -8.23 -5.42 17.98
C THR A 211 -8.43 -6.80 18.51
N LYS A 212 -9.69 -7.25 18.41
CA LYS A 212 -10.05 -8.61 18.73
C LYS A 212 -9.01 -9.47 18.05
N SER A 213 -8.38 -10.35 18.81
CA SER A 213 -7.47 -11.31 18.22
C SER A 213 -8.21 -12.06 17.11
N VAL A 214 -7.48 -12.59 16.15
CA VAL A 214 -8.11 -13.29 15.03
C VAL A 214 -8.97 -14.46 15.51
N SER A 215 -8.57 -15.11 16.61
CA SER A 215 -9.36 -16.12 17.31
C SER A 215 -10.65 -15.55 17.93
N GLU A 216 -10.57 -14.43 18.64
CA GLU A 216 -11.75 -13.75 19.21
C GLU A 216 -12.73 -13.29 18.11
N MET A 217 -12.23 -12.92 16.92
CA MET A 217 -13.08 -12.62 15.77
C MET A 217 -13.78 -13.87 15.25
N ARG A 218 -13.05 -14.99 15.11
CA ARG A 218 -13.60 -16.26 14.60
C ARG A 218 -14.78 -16.74 15.43
N GLU A 219 -14.68 -16.64 16.76
CA GLU A 219 -15.72 -17.06 17.70
C GLU A 219 -16.96 -16.16 17.65
N SER A 220 -16.80 -14.89 17.27
CA SER A 220 -17.89 -13.90 17.26
C SER A 220 -18.62 -13.74 15.92
N LEU A 221 -18.17 -14.43 14.86
CA LEU A 221 -18.70 -14.29 13.50
C LEU A 221 -19.39 -15.57 13.04
N THR A 222 -20.45 -15.42 12.23
CA THR A 222 -21.03 -16.57 11.51
C THR A 222 -20.03 -17.11 10.48
N PRO A 223 -20.20 -18.36 9.99
CA PRO A 223 -19.34 -18.92 8.94
C PRO A 223 -19.22 -17.99 7.72
N GLU A 224 -20.32 -17.45 7.22
CA GLU A 224 -20.34 -16.60 6.03
C GLU A 224 -19.63 -15.25 6.26
N GLN A 225 -19.78 -14.69 7.46
CA GLN A 225 -19.09 -13.45 7.85
C GLN A 225 -17.58 -13.70 8.01
N TRP A 226 -17.21 -14.87 8.51
CA TRP A 226 -15.82 -15.28 8.64
C TRP A 226 -15.17 -15.45 7.27
N ASP A 227 -15.85 -16.09 6.32
CA ASP A 227 -15.34 -16.28 4.97
C ASP A 227 -15.20 -14.94 4.22
N GLN A 228 -16.18 -14.05 4.37
CA GLN A 228 -16.05 -12.68 3.84
C GLN A 228 -14.85 -11.94 4.46
N TYR A 229 -14.63 -12.10 5.77
CA TYR A 229 -13.46 -11.54 6.42
C TYR A 229 -12.16 -12.13 5.86
N MET A 230 -12.09 -13.45 5.67
CA MET A 230 -10.91 -14.15 5.16
C MET A 230 -10.60 -13.78 3.71
N ARG A 231 -11.62 -13.61 2.85
CA ARG A 231 -11.45 -13.09 1.48
C ARG A 231 -10.78 -11.71 1.48
N GLU A 232 -11.31 -10.79 2.28
CA GLU A 232 -10.73 -9.44 2.41
C GLU A 232 -9.33 -9.45 3.05
N PHE A 233 -9.12 -10.33 4.03
CA PHE A 233 -7.82 -10.51 4.68
C PHE A 233 -6.77 -11.02 3.69
N LEU A 234 -7.09 -12.06 2.92
CA LEU A 234 -6.24 -12.61 1.86
C LEU A 234 -5.93 -11.55 0.80
N LYS A 235 -6.96 -10.85 0.30
CA LYS A 235 -6.80 -9.77 -0.68
C LYS A 235 -5.86 -8.68 -0.19
N ARG A 236 -5.95 -8.28 1.08
CA ARG A 236 -4.99 -7.35 1.70
C ARG A 236 -3.59 -7.95 1.74
N ARG A 237 -3.42 -9.22 2.16
CA ARG A 237 -2.09 -9.84 2.18
C ARG A 237 -1.47 -9.91 0.79
N LEU A 238 -2.25 -10.23 -0.25
CA LEU A 238 -1.80 -10.20 -1.65
C LEU A 238 -1.40 -8.77 -2.08
N GLN A 239 -2.20 -7.77 -1.74
CA GLN A 239 -1.92 -6.36 -2.05
C GLN A 239 -0.65 -5.83 -1.38
N TYR A 240 -0.40 -6.23 -0.12
CA TYR A 240 0.81 -5.90 0.61
C TYR A 240 1.96 -6.89 0.36
N GLU A 241 1.76 -7.89 -0.50
CA GLU A 241 2.71 -8.97 -0.78
C GLU A 241 3.26 -9.61 0.51
N LYS A 242 2.40 -9.82 1.50
CA LYS A 242 2.78 -10.41 2.80
C LYS A 242 2.84 -11.92 2.68
N VAL A 243 3.80 -12.53 3.38
CA VAL A 243 3.90 -13.99 3.55
C VAL A 243 2.55 -14.58 3.97
N ALA A 244 2.14 -15.68 3.35
CA ALA A 244 0.94 -16.41 3.76
C ALA A 244 1.18 -17.09 5.11
N GLY A 245 0.44 -16.67 6.14
CA GLY A 245 0.46 -17.32 7.45
C GLY A 245 -0.34 -18.62 7.45
N ASN A 246 -0.14 -19.47 8.47
CA ASN A 246 -0.81 -20.78 8.57
C ASN A 246 -2.33 -20.68 8.46
N LEU A 247 -2.94 -19.66 9.07
CA LEU A 247 -4.38 -19.41 8.98
C LEU A 247 -4.88 -19.21 7.54
N VAL A 248 -4.14 -18.45 6.73
CA VAL A 248 -4.52 -18.20 5.33
C VAL A 248 -4.37 -19.48 4.52
N LYS A 249 -3.32 -20.26 4.78
CA LYS A 249 -3.07 -21.54 4.12
C LYS A 249 -4.15 -22.57 4.47
N SER A 250 -4.51 -22.71 5.75
CA SER A 250 -5.57 -23.63 6.16
C SER A 250 -6.92 -23.25 5.58
N TRP A 251 -7.29 -21.96 5.68
CA TRP A 251 -8.55 -21.48 5.11
C TRP A 251 -8.63 -21.67 3.59
N ALA A 252 -7.55 -21.39 2.85
CA ALA A 252 -7.52 -21.56 1.40
C ALA A 252 -7.70 -23.03 0.98
N ARG A 253 -7.17 -23.98 1.75
CA ARG A 253 -7.37 -25.44 1.51
C ARG A 253 -8.81 -25.88 1.77
N GLU A 254 -9.44 -25.29 2.77
CA GLU A 254 -10.84 -25.55 3.10
C GLU A 254 -11.81 -24.86 2.13
N HIS A 255 -11.43 -23.71 1.57
CA HIS A 255 -12.26 -22.85 0.71
C HIS A 255 -11.58 -22.55 -0.65
N PRO A 256 -11.26 -23.59 -1.45
CA PRO A 256 -10.52 -23.43 -2.69
C PRO A 256 -11.22 -22.56 -3.74
N ASP A 257 -12.54 -22.66 -3.83
CA ASP A 257 -13.35 -21.89 -4.77
C ASP A 257 -13.33 -20.39 -4.45
N GLU A 258 -13.36 -20.04 -3.17
CA GLU A 258 -13.31 -18.65 -2.74
C GLU A 258 -11.92 -18.06 -2.93
N PHE A 259 -10.88 -18.85 -2.69
CA PHE A 259 -9.51 -18.48 -3.01
C PHE A 259 -9.36 -18.16 -4.51
N PHE A 260 -9.93 -19.01 -5.38
CA PHE A 260 -9.91 -18.80 -6.82
C PHE A 260 -10.54 -17.45 -7.19
N ASP A 261 -11.71 -17.13 -6.64
CA ASP A 261 -12.41 -15.88 -6.92
C ASP A 261 -11.60 -14.65 -6.47
N VAL A 262 -10.99 -14.71 -5.28
CA VAL A 262 -10.09 -13.65 -4.78
C VAL A 262 -8.88 -13.47 -5.69
N MET A 263 -8.26 -14.56 -6.14
CA MET A 263 -7.12 -14.50 -7.04
C MET A 263 -7.49 -13.96 -8.42
N GLN A 264 -8.63 -14.38 -8.99
CA GLN A 264 -9.13 -13.84 -10.27
C GLN A 264 -9.33 -12.33 -10.20
N GLU A 265 -9.98 -11.85 -9.14
CA GLU A 265 -10.18 -10.41 -8.94
C GLU A 265 -8.83 -9.68 -8.81
N TYR A 266 -7.91 -10.23 -8.01
CA TYR A 266 -6.60 -9.64 -7.78
C TYR A 266 -5.75 -9.55 -9.06
N VAL A 267 -5.64 -10.63 -9.84
CA VAL A 267 -4.87 -10.62 -11.09
C VAL A 267 -5.52 -9.76 -12.16
N ALA A 268 -6.86 -9.74 -12.25
CA ALA A 268 -7.58 -8.83 -13.14
C ALA A 268 -7.28 -7.36 -12.80
N GLN A 269 -7.29 -7.01 -11.51
CA GLN A 269 -6.94 -5.66 -11.05
C GLN A 269 -5.49 -5.29 -11.41
N LYS A 270 -4.52 -6.20 -11.18
CA LYS A 270 -3.12 -5.98 -11.55
C LYS A 270 -2.97 -5.76 -13.06
N ARG A 271 -3.62 -6.58 -13.89
CA ARG A 271 -3.60 -6.46 -15.36
C ARG A 271 -4.20 -5.14 -15.85
N TRP A 272 -5.35 -4.75 -15.31
CA TRP A 272 -5.99 -3.46 -15.64
C TRP A 272 -5.04 -2.29 -15.42
N HIS A 273 -4.23 -2.35 -14.36
CA HIS A 273 -3.24 -1.33 -14.04
C HIS A 273 -1.87 -1.55 -14.68
N LYS A 274 -1.71 -2.57 -15.54
CA LYS A 274 -0.43 -2.95 -16.17
C LYS A 274 0.68 -3.20 -15.14
N LEU A 275 0.32 -3.79 -14.00
CA LEU A 275 1.28 -4.23 -12.99
C LEU A 275 1.92 -5.55 -13.41
N ILE A 276 3.18 -5.74 -13.00
CA ILE A 276 3.91 -6.99 -13.24
C ILE A 276 3.27 -8.10 -12.40
N LEU A 277 2.97 -9.21 -13.05
CA LEU A 277 2.49 -10.45 -12.42
C LEU A 277 3.70 -11.34 -12.10
N THR A 278 3.64 -12.10 -11.00
CA THR A 278 4.59 -13.20 -10.78
C THR A 278 4.27 -14.36 -11.74
N PRO A 279 5.21 -15.28 -12.00
CA PRO A 279 4.93 -16.45 -12.84
C PRO A 279 3.75 -17.30 -12.35
N ALA A 280 3.49 -17.38 -11.03
CA ALA A 280 2.33 -18.08 -10.50
C ALA A 280 1.02 -17.30 -10.69
N GLU A 281 1.06 -15.97 -10.57
CA GLU A 281 -0.07 -15.08 -10.89
C GLU A 281 -0.40 -15.09 -12.39
N GLU A 282 0.60 -15.14 -13.26
CA GLU A 282 0.42 -15.23 -14.73
C GLU A 282 -0.32 -16.49 -15.13
N ARG A 283 0.03 -17.64 -14.55
CA ARG A 283 -0.73 -18.88 -14.76
C ARG A 283 -2.19 -18.72 -14.33
N TRP A 284 -2.49 -17.86 -13.35
CA TRP A 284 -3.85 -17.69 -12.82
C TRP A 284 -4.78 -16.98 -13.79
N VAL A 285 -4.21 -16.15 -14.67
CA VAL A 285 -4.96 -15.41 -15.70
C VAL A 285 -5.78 -16.34 -16.60
N TYR A 286 -5.26 -17.55 -16.83
CA TYR A 286 -5.88 -18.56 -17.69
C TYR A 286 -6.44 -19.74 -16.90
N ALA A 287 -6.37 -19.70 -15.56
CA ALA A 287 -6.88 -20.77 -14.73
C ALA A 287 -8.41 -20.86 -14.88
N GLN A 288 -8.90 -22.09 -15.07
CA GLN A 288 -10.31 -22.37 -15.22
C GLN A 288 -10.83 -23.09 -13.98
N LYS A 289 -12.04 -22.72 -13.55
CA LYS A 289 -12.78 -23.39 -12.47
C LYS A 289 -13.39 -24.69 -12.99
N HIS A 290 -12.57 -25.62 -13.48
CA HIS A 290 -13.05 -26.91 -13.97
C HIS A 290 -13.36 -27.83 -12.80
N LYS A 291 -14.63 -28.26 -12.69
CA LYS A 291 -15.12 -29.20 -11.67
C LYS A 291 -14.39 -30.55 -11.70
N ASP A 292 -13.86 -30.92 -12.86
CA ASP A 292 -13.32 -32.26 -13.10
C ASP A 292 -11.80 -32.38 -12.85
N GLN A 293 -11.11 -31.26 -12.61
CA GLN A 293 -9.67 -31.26 -12.30
C GLN A 293 -9.29 -30.33 -11.14
N PRO A 294 -9.86 -30.54 -9.94
CA PRO A 294 -9.61 -29.67 -8.79
C PRO A 294 -8.15 -29.68 -8.34
N ALA A 295 -7.44 -30.80 -8.54
CA ALA A 295 -6.03 -30.93 -8.16
C ALA A 295 -5.11 -29.92 -8.87
N SER A 296 -5.43 -29.54 -10.12
CA SER A 296 -4.59 -28.64 -10.93
C SER A 296 -4.56 -27.22 -10.35
N PHE A 297 -5.73 -26.67 -9.99
CA PHE A 297 -5.81 -25.34 -9.41
C PHE A 297 -5.35 -25.34 -7.94
N VAL A 298 -5.56 -26.43 -7.17
CA VAL A 298 -5.07 -26.53 -5.79
C VAL A 298 -3.54 -26.52 -5.76
N SER A 299 -2.88 -27.23 -6.68
CA SER A 299 -1.41 -27.16 -6.83
C SER A 299 -0.94 -25.73 -7.15
N GLN A 300 -1.68 -25.03 -8.01
CA GLN A 300 -1.39 -23.64 -8.34
C GLN A 300 -1.60 -22.72 -7.13
N MET A 301 -2.65 -22.92 -6.34
CA MET A 301 -2.94 -22.19 -5.10
C MET A 301 -1.78 -22.29 -4.12
N GLU A 302 -1.31 -23.51 -3.85
CA GLU A 302 -0.16 -23.74 -2.97
C GLU A 302 1.08 -23.02 -3.50
N THR A 303 1.33 -23.06 -4.81
CA THR A 303 2.44 -22.32 -5.45
C THR A 303 2.33 -20.82 -5.19
N VAL A 304 1.14 -20.23 -5.33
CA VAL A 304 0.92 -18.79 -5.05
C VAL A 304 1.19 -18.49 -3.58
N LEU A 305 0.59 -19.26 -2.66
CA LEU A 305 0.75 -19.09 -1.22
C LEU A 305 2.21 -19.21 -0.78
N GLU A 306 2.99 -20.09 -1.41
CA GLU A 306 4.42 -20.24 -1.15
C GLU A 306 5.26 -19.08 -1.67
N GLN A 307 4.85 -18.45 -2.77
CA GLN A 307 5.55 -17.31 -3.36
C GLN A 307 5.21 -15.98 -2.67
N MET A 308 4.07 -15.90 -1.97
CA MET A 308 3.69 -14.71 -1.20
C MET A 308 4.82 -14.28 -0.25
N GLY A 309 5.23 -13.01 -0.36
CA GLY A 309 6.30 -12.43 0.45
C GLY A 309 7.74 -12.77 0.02
N LYS A 310 7.95 -13.72 -0.90
CA LYS A 310 9.30 -14.04 -1.43
C LYS A 310 9.74 -13.13 -2.58
N SER A 311 8.80 -12.57 -3.33
CA SER A 311 9.07 -11.64 -4.46
C SER A 311 9.72 -10.31 -4.06
N ARG A 312 10.01 -10.10 -2.76
CA ARG A 312 10.65 -8.92 -2.20
C ARG A 312 12.19 -8.96 -2.25
N ALA A 313 12.78 -10.11 -2.64
CA ALA A 313 14.22 -10.15 -2.85
C ALA A 313 14.56 -9.13 -3.95
N PRO A 314 15.43 -8.12 -3.67
CA PRO A 314 15.83 -7.19 -4.70
C PRO A 314 16.42 -8.00 -5.85
N ARG A 315 15.92 -7.79 -7.07
CA ARG A 315 16.74 -8.05 -8.24
C ARG A 315 17.85 -7.00 -8.16
N GLU A 316 19.02 -7.45 -7.73
CA GLU A 316 20.27 -6.68 -7.82
C GLU A 316 20.52 -6.18 -9.23
#